data_AF-B2ACT0-F1
#
_entry.id   AF-B2ACT0-F1
#
_cell.length_a   1.000
_cell.length_b   1.000
_cell.length_c   1.000
_cell.angle_alpha   90.00
_cell.angle_beta   90.00
_cell.angle_gamma   90.00
#
_symmetry.space_group_name_H-M   'P 1'
#
loop_
_entity.id
_entity.type
_entity.pdbx_description
1 polymer ?
#
loop_
_entity_poly.entity_id
_entity_poly.type
_entity_poly.pdbx_seq_one_letter_code
_entity_poly.pdbx_strand_id
1 'polypeptide(L)'
;MDAVFISTPNPPKCHNNTIPLSVREYWIHQANTLALSHPCPFAAFGSVIVNHTTGNPQGTLICTGANQNSRTGNPTLHGEMAAISNCSSLFVSSAYNMTPAESLAAFKQLTLYTNAESCPMCAAAVRWAGLREYIYGVSIKELIELGWGQLGIGSEEVIGSGVGMRDKDPEVVLGGVGREESKRQFGWQCAGGECPAGCERGEGIGDCLPVERGVV
;
A
#
# COMPACT_ATOMS: atom_id res chain seq x y z
N MET A 1 -20.64 -29.97 16.72
CA MET A 1 -20.90 -29.83 15.27
C MET A 1 -21.38 -28.41 15.09
N ASP A 2 -20.44 -27.47 15.11
CA ASP A 2 -20.77 -26.05 15.21
C ASP A 2 -20.85 -25.45 13.82
N ALA A 3 -21.93 -24.72 13.59
CA ALA A 3 -22.28 -24.13 12.31
C ALA A 3 -21.15 -23.20 11.85
N VAL A 4 -20.52 -23.58 10.74
CA VAL A 4 -19.67 -22.68 9.96
C VAL A 4 -20.58 -21.55 9.48
N PHE A 5 -20.46 -20.36 10.09
CA PHE A 5 -21.02 -19.14 9.54
C PHE A 5 -20.26 -18.81 8.25
N ILE A 6 -20.69 -19.42 7.14
CA ILE A 6 -20.28 -19.02 5.81
C ILE A 6 -20.93 -17.65 5.59
N SER A 7 -20.16 -16.57 5.76
CA SER A 7 -20.59 -15.27 5.27
C SER A 7 -20.67 -15.37 3.76
N THR A 8 -21.89 -15.28 3.22
CA THR A 8 -22.07 -15.17 1.78
C THR A 8 -21.37 -13.91 1.31
N PRO A 9 -20.51 -13.96 0.27
CA PRO A 9 -19.92 -12.76 -0.29
C PRO A 9 -21.04 -11.81 -0.70
N ASN A 10 -21.00 -10.58 -0.21
CA ASN A 10 -22.01 -9.58 -0.53
C ASN A 10 -21.98 -9.30 -2.04
N PRO A 11 -23.14 -9.06 -2.68
CA PRO A 11 -23.17 -8.65 -4.07
C PRO A 11 -22.32 -7.37 -4.23
N PRO A 12 -21.53 -7.25 -5.32
CA PRO A 12 -20.74 -6.06 -5.57
C PRO A 12 -21.67 -4.85 -5.60
N LYS A 13 -21.40 -3.87 -4.73
CA LYS A 13 -22.07 -2.58 -4.81
C LYS A 13 -21.76 -2.00 -6.19
N CYS A 14 -22.78 -1.60 -6.95
CA CYS A 14 -22.61 -0.92 -8.23
C CYS A 14 -21.97 0.46 -7.99
N HIS A 15 -20.66 0.50 -7.81
CA HIS A 15 -19.91 1.72 -7.66
C HIS A 15 -19.53 2.23 -9.04
N ASN A 16 -19.90 3.48 -9.32
CA ASN A 16 -19.43 4.17 -10.51
C ASN A 16 -17.94 4.47 -10.25
N ASN A 17 -17.04 3.63 -10.76
CA ASN A 17 -15.62 3.84 -10.66
C ASN A 17 -15.22 4.99 -11.59
N THR A 18 -15.39 6.23 -11.10
CA THR A 18 -15.20 7.45 -11.87
C THR A 18 -13.75 7.90 -11.99
N ILE A 19 -12.84 7.33 -11.19
CA ILE A 19 -11.41 7.67 -11.21
C ILE A 19 -10.75 6.90 -12.37
N PRO A 20 -10.18 7.60 -13.37
CA PRO A 20 -9.55 6.95 -14.52
C PRO A 20 -8.40 6.02 -14.12
N LEU A 21 -8.21 4.93 -14.86
CA LEU A 21 -7.11 3.99 -14.62
C LEU A 21 -5.74 4.71 -14.63
N SER A 22 -5.53 5.64 -15.55
CA SER A 22 -4.28 6.42 -15.64
C SER A 22 -3.99 7.24 -14.37
N VAL A 23 -5.01 7.73 -13.68
CA VAL A 23 -4.86 8.43 -12.39
C VAL A 23 -4.44 7.45 -11.30
N ARG A 24 -5.02 6.24 -11.31
CA ARG A 24 -4.67 5.18 -10.36
C ARG A 24 -3.24 4.68 -10.58
N GLU A 25 -2.85 4.48 -11.84
CA GLU A 25 -1.49 4.10 -12.23
C GLU A 25 -0.47 5.16 -11.83
N TYR A 26 -0.80 6.45 -12.01
CA TYR A 26 0.05 7.54 -11.53
C TYR A 26 0.31 7.43 -10.02
N TRP A 27 -0.70 7.16 -9.20
CA TRP A 27 -0.51 7.08 -7.74
C TRP A 27 0.22 5.81 -7.30
N ILE A 28 0.07 4.69 -8.02
CA ILE A 28 0.93 3.52 -7.82
C ILE A 28 2.38 3.83 -8.19
N HIS A 29 2.62 4.54 -9.28
CA HIS A 29 3.96 5.01 -9.66
C HIS A 29 4.58 5.92 -8.58
N GLN A 30 3.79 6.83 -7.99
CA GLN A 30 4.25 7.62 -6.84
C GLN A 30 4.59 6.73 -5.64
N ALA A 31 3.79 5.71 -5.34
CA ALA A 31 4.08 4.75 -4.26
C ALA A 31 5.36 3.96 -4.52
N ASN A 32 5.61 3.51 -5.75
CA ASN A 32 6.88 2.88 -6.16
C ASN A 32 8.07 3.82 -5.93
N THR A 33 7.95 5.06 -6.39
CA THR A 33 9.01 6.08 -6.28
C THR A 33 9.33 6.43 -4.83
N LEU A 34 8.30 6.66 -3.99
CA LEU A 34 8.48 6.99 -2.57
C LEU A 34 9.09 5.85 -1.75
N ALA A 35 8.92 4.61 -2.19
CA ALA A 35 9.54 3.46 -1.55
C ALA A 35 11.07 3.43 -1.73
N LEU A 36 11.60 4.18 -2.70
CA LEU A 36 13.02 4.27 -3.00
C LEU A 36 13.69 5.37 -2.16
N SER A 37 14.13 5.03 -0.94
CA SER A 37 14.93 5.94 -0.09
C SER A 37 16.35 6.20 -0.63
N HIS A 38 16.83 5.31 -1.51
CA HIS A 38 18.02 5.42 -2.34
C HIS A 38 17.75 4.64 -3.65
N PRO A 39 18.70 4.48 -4.60
CA PRO A 39 18.37 3.86 -5.89
C PRO A 39 17.92 2.38 -5.81
N CYS A 40 18.26 1.64 -4.76
CA CYS A 40 17.92 0.21 -4.60
C CYS A 40 17.79 -0.23 -3.12
N PRO A 41 16.85 0.33 -2.33
CA PRO A 41 16.60 -0.14 -0.98
C PRO A 41 15.94 -1.51 -1.00
N PHE A 42 16.36 -2.38 -0.08
CA PHE A 42 15.63 -3.61 0.19
C PHE A 42 14.26 -3.30 0.83
N ALA A 43 13.26 -4.15 0.54
CA ALA A 43 11.89 -4.00 1.04
C ALA A 43 11.26 -2.63 0.69
N ALA A 44 11.42 -2.23 -0.57
CA ALA A 44 10.85 -1.02 -1.16
C ALA A 44 9.31 -1.11 -1.32
N PHE A 45 8.59 -1.25 -0.21
CA PHE A 45 7.14 -1.14 -0.14
C PHE A 45 6.75 0.30 0.19
N GLY A 46 5.89 0.88 -0.65
CA GLY A 46 5.48 2.27 -0.54
C GLY A 46 3.97 2.42 -0.70
N SER A 47 3.45 3.49 -0.13
CA SER A 47 2.03 3.79 -0.10
C SER A 47 1.76 5.29 -0.10
N VAL A 48 0.66 5.67 -0.74
CA VAL A 48 0.15 7.05 -0.74
C VAL A 48 -1.34 7.04 -0.42
N ILE A 49 -1.78 8.05 0.33
CA ILE A 49 -3.20 8.27 0.66
C ILE A 49 -3.63 9.57 -0.01
N VAL A 50 -4.65 9.47 -0.85
CA VAL A 50 -5.09 10.52 -1.77
C VAL A 50 -6.55 10.84 -1.53
N ASN A 51 -6.89 12.13 -1.56
CA ASN A 51 -8.26 12.59 -1.58
C ASN A 51 -8.71 12.90 -3.02
N HIS A 52 -9.69 12.15 -3.52
CA HIS A 52 -10.30 12.36 -4.84
C HIS A 52 -11.62 13.14 -4.80
N THR A 53 -12.04 13.62 -3.63
CA THR A 53 -13.26 14.45 -3.48
C THR A 53 -12.99 15.94 -3.68
N THR A 54 -11.72 16.32 -3.81
CA THR A 54 -11.32 17.69 -4.16
C THR A 54 -11.57 17.95 -5.64
N GLY A 55 -11.71 19.22 -6.04
CA GLY A 55 -11.88 19.60 -7.46
C GLY A 55 -10.65 19.32 -8.34
N ASN A 56 -9.63 18.62 -7.84
CA ASN A 56 -8.45 18.23 -8.59
C ASN A 56 -8.69 16.89 -9.32
N PRO A 57 -8.67 16.85 -10.67
CA PRO A 57 -8.88 15.61 -11.44
C PRO A 57 -7.87 14.50 -11.14
N GLN A 58 -6.64 14.86 -10.74
CA GLN A 58 -5.62 13.90 -10.35
C GLN A 58 -5.84 13.37 -8.91
N GLY A 59 -6.60 14.08 -8.09
CA GLY A 59 -6.66 13.90 -6.64
C GLY A 59 -5.55 14.67 -5.91
N THR A 60 -5.78 14.92 -4.62
CA THR A 60 -4.84 15.63 -3.74
C THR A 60 -4.12 14.64 -2.84
N LEU A 61 -2.79 14.58 -2.92
CA LEU A 61 -1.98 13.78 -1.99
C LEU A 61 -2.16 14.32 -0.57
N ILE A 62 -2.47 13.43 0.37
CA ILE A 62 -2.62 13.77 1.79
C ILE A 62 -1.42 13.25 2.58
N CYS A 63 -1.08 11.96 2.42
CA CYS A 63 0.00 11.33 3.16
C CYS A 63 0.77 10.32 2.31
N THR A 64 2.00 10.08 2.73
CA THR A 64 2.88 9.06 2.17
C THR A 64 3.38 8.13 3.28
N GLY A 65 3.72 6.91 2.93
CA GLY A 65 4.38 5.95 3.81
C GLY A 65 5.27 5.03 3.01
N ALA A 66 6.37 4.60 3.62
CA ALA A 66 7.26 3.57 3.08
C ALA A 66 7.62 2.62 4.23
N ASN A 67 8.02 1.40 3.88
CA ASN A 67 8.52 0.45 4.86
C ASN A 67 9.74 1.04 5.60
N GLN A 68 9.69 1.00 6.92
CA GLN A 68 10.72 1.54 7.80
C GLN A 68 11.19 0.51 8.84
N ASN A 69 10.85 -0.77 8.67
CA ASN A 69 11.13 -1.79 9.68
C ASN A 69 12.61 -1.90 10.04
N SER A 70 13.50 -1.94 9.04
CA SER A 70 14.95 -2.02 9.22
C SER A 70 15.52 -0.72 9.79
N ARG A 71 15.00 0.42 9.35
CA ARG A 71 15.44 1.75 9.79
C ARG A 71 15.08 2.04 11.25
N THR A 72 13.93 1.57 11.70
CA THR A 72 13.36 1.92 13.02
C THR A 72 13.45 0.79 14.04
N GLY A 73 13.71 -0.45 13.58
CA GLY A 73 13.59 -1.65 14.41
C GLY A 73 12.15 -2.05 14.73
N ASN A 74 11.14 -1.36 14.18
CA ASN A 74 9.73 -1.70 14.40
C ASN A 74 9.21 -2.62 13.28
N PRO A 75 8.93 -3.91 13.55
CA PRO A 75 8.53 -4.87 12.52
C PRO A 75 7.16 -4.57 11.91
N THR A 76 6.36 -3.69 12.53
CA THR A 76 5.01 -3.34 12.05
C THR A 76 4.98 -2.12 11.14
N LEU A 77 6.08 -1.36 11.00
CA LEU A 77 6.12 -0.15 10.17
C LEU A 77 6.30 -0.47 8.68
N HIS A 78 5.30 -1.14 8.12
CA HIS A 78 5.11 -1.31 6.68
C HIS A 78 4.61 0.00 6.04
N GLY A 79 4.67 0.09 4.71
CA GLY A 79 4.28 1.29 3.97
C GLY A 79 2.86 1.78 4.29
N GLU A 80 1.91 0.86 4.37
CA GLU A 80 0.50 1.17 4.65
C GLU A 80 0.31 1.65 6.09
N MET A 81 0.95 0.97 7.04
CA MET A 81 0.91 1.34 8.47
C MET A 81 1.52 2.72 8.68
N ALA A 82 2.65 3.00 8.04
CA ALA A 82 3.30 4.30 8.07
C ALA A 82 2.41 5.39 7.46
N ALA A 83 1.79 5.14 6.30
CA ALA A 83 0.92 6.12 5.65
C ALA A 83 -0.32 6.46 6.50
N ILE A 84 -0.99 5.45 7.07
CA ILE A 84 -2.14 5.63 7.95
C ILE A 84 -1.73 6.41 9.22
N SER A 85 -0.61 6.03 9.85
CA SER A 85 -0.10 6.71 11.04
C SER A 85 0.26 8.17 10.78
N ASN A 86 0.89 8.44 9.63
CA ASN A 86 1.23 9.79 9.20
C ASN A 86 -0.04 10.64 8.98
N CYS A 87 -1.08 10.08 8.37
CA CYS A 87 -2.38 10.76 8.22
C CYS A 87 -3.05 11.08 9.55
N SER A 88 -3.13 10.09 10.45
CA SER A 88 -3.71 10.30 11.78
C SER A 88 -3.00 11.43 12.54
N SER A 89 -1.67 11.49 12.43
CA SER A 89 -0.86 12.55 13.06
C SER A 89 -1.05 13.90 12.39
N LEU A 90 -1.10 13.93 11.05
CA LEU A 90 -1.29 15.14 10.26
C LEU A 90 -2.66 15.80 10.53
N PHE A 91 -3.73 15.01 10.60
CA PHE A 91 -5.09 15.52 10.79
C PHE A 91 -5.28 16.24 12.14
N VAL A 92 -4.68 15.73 13.21
CA VAL A 92 -4.77 16.35 14.54
C VAL A 92 -3.68 17.41 14.79
N SER A 93 -2.75 17.58 13.85
CA SER A 93 -1.74 18.64 13.93
C SER A 93 -2.35 20.02 13.63
N SER A 94 -1.57 21.09 13.86
CA SER A 94 -1.99 22.46 13.52
C SER A 94 -2.28 22.70 12.03
N ALA A 95 -1.84 21.80 11.14
CA ALA A 95 -2.10 21.92 9.70
C ALA A 95 -3.58 21.70 9.34
N TYR A 96 -4.29 20.84 10.07
CA TYR A 96 -5.70 20.52 9.84
C TYR A 96 -6.59 20.81 11.05
N ASN A 97 -6.00 20.78 12.26
CA ASN A 97 -6.65 21.08 13.53
C ASN A 97 -7.96 20.29 13.74
N MET A 98 -8.01 19.04 13.28
CA MET A 98 -9.16 18.17 13.45
C MET A 98 -9.18 17.59 14.87
N THR A 99 -10.38 17.40 15.40
CA THR A 99 -10.61 16.51 16.54
C THR A 99 -10.31 15.05 16.16
N PRO A 100 -10.06 14.16 17.12
CA PRO A 100 -9.89 12.73 16.84
C PRO A 100 -11.08 12.10 16.09
N ALA A 101 -12.31 12.55 16.36
CA ALA A 101 -13.50 12.06 15.67
C ALA A 101 -13.54 12.50 14.20
N GLU A 102 -13.19 13.76 13.91
CA GLU A 102 -13.08 14.27 12.54
C GLU A 102 -11.95 13.59 11.77
N SER A 103 -10.80 13.34 12.43
CA SER A 103 -9.68 12.59 11.86
C SER A 103 -10.09 11.18 11.43
N LEU A 104 -10.80 10.44 12.28
CA LEU A 104 -11.34 9.12 11.94
C LEU A 104 -12.37 9.18 10.80
N ALA A 105 -13.23 10.20 10.78
CA ALA A 105 -14.22 10.37 9.72
C ALA A 105 -13.58 10.75 8.36
N ALA A 106 -12.45 11.46 8.38
CA ALA A 106 -11.76 11.91 7.16
C ALA A 106 -11.30 10.74 6.28
N PHE A 107 -10.86 9.62 6.88
CA PHE A 107 -10.43 8.43 6.14
C PHE A 107 -11.49 7.87 5.19
N LYS A 108 -12.79 8.04 5.51
CA LYS A 108 -13.92 7.58 4.66
C LYS A 108 -14.02 8.29 3.31
N GLN A 109 -13.21 9.31 3.06
CA GLN A 109 -13.12 10.02 1.78
C GLN A 109 -11.82 9.71 1.02
N LEU A 110 -10.91 8.96 1.62
CA LEU A 110 -9.56 8.79 1.11
C LEU A 110 -9.39 7.45 0.40
N THR A 111 -8.49 7.43 -0.58
CA THR A 111 -8.04 6.23 -1.28
C THR A 111 -6.62 5.91 -0.88
N LEU A 112 -6.35 4.66 -0.53
CA LEU A 112 -5.00 4.13 -0.39
C LEU A 112 -4.55 3.52 -1.71
N TYR A 113 -3.37 3.95 -2.18
CA TYR A 113 -2.62 3.29 -3.22
C TYR A 113 -1.35 2.70 -2.61
N THR A 114 -1.09 1.41 -2.83
CA THR A 114 0.12 0.73 -2.34
C THR A 114 0.73 -0.10 -3.46
N ASN A 115 2.06 -0.16 -3.56
CA ASN A 115 2.70 -0.87 -4.67
C ASN A 115 2.57 -2.40 -4.60
N ALA A 116 2.18 -2.96 -3.47
CA ALA A 116 1.85 -4.36 -3.32
C ALA A 116 0.59 -4.57 -2.47
N GLU A 117 -0.08 -5.69 -2.70
CA GLU A 117 -1.18 -6.15 -1.87
C GLU A 117 -0.75 -6.24 -0.41
N SER A 118 -1.63 -5.75 0.45
CA SER A 118 -1.39 -5.57 1.86
C SER A 118 -1.44 -6.90 2.57
N CYS A 119 -0.36 -7.21 3.30
CA CYS A 119 -0.32 -8.39 4.16
C CYS A 119 -1.47 -8.36 5.18
N PRO A 120 -1.80 -9.48 5.85
CA PRO A 120 -2.98 -9.53 6.72
C PRO A 120 -3.03 -8.46 7.82
N MET A 121 -1.88 -8.06 8.36
CA MET A 121 -1.78 -6.94 9.30
C MET A 121 -2.22 -5.61 8.66
N CYS A 122 -1.65 -5.28 7.51
CA CYS A 122 -1.94 -4.04 6.79
C CYS A 122 -3.39 -4.04 6.26
N ALA A 123 -3.88 -5.15 5.72
CA ALA A 123 -5.26 -5.27 5.25
C ALA A 123 -6.28 -5.05 6.37
N ALA A 124 -6.01 -5.60 7.57
CA ALA A 124 -6.82 -5.33 8.75
C ALA A 124 -6.77 -3.84 9.14
N ALA A 125 -5.59 -3.21 9.11
CA ALA A 125 -5.44 -1.78 9.40
C ALA A 125 -6.18 -0.88 8.40
N VAL A 126 -6.12 -1.20 7.11
CA VAL A 126 -6.87 -0.53 6.03
C VAL A 126 -8.36 -0.55 6.34
N ARG A 127 -8.88 -1.72 6.74
CA ARG A 127 -10.27 -1.84 7.16
C ARG A 127 -10.56 -1.02 8.42
N TRP A 128 -9.71 -1.08 9.45
CA TRP A 128 -9.92 -0.34 10.69
C TRP A 128 -9.97 1.17 10.47
N ALA A 129 -9.14 1.68 9.55
CA ALA A 129 -9.11 3.06 9.13
C ALA A 129 -10.39 3.49 8.40
N GLY A 130 -11.10 2.57 7.74
CA GLY A 130 -12.32 2.87 7.00
C GLY A 130 -12.04 3.66 5.72
N LEU A 131 -10.93 3.37 5.05
CA LEU A 131 -10.58 3.96 3.75
C LEU A 131 -11.66 3.66 2.71
N ARG A 132 -11.99 4.65 1.88
CA ARG A 132 -13.03 4.53 0.85
C ARG A 132 -12.63 3.54 -0.24
N GLU A 133 -11.39 3.62 -0.69
CA GLU A 133 -10.89 2.77 -1.77
C GLU A 133 -9.49 2.25 -1.39
N TYR A 134 -9.23 1.01 -1.80
CA TYR A 134 -7.98 0.30 -1.57
C TYR A 134 -7.45 -0.28 -2.88
N ILE A 135 -6.35 0.28 -3.36
CA ILE A 135 -5.78 0.02 -4.68
C ILE A 135 -4.36 -0.49 -4.53
N TYR A 136 -4.04 -1.59 -5.21
CA TYR A 136 -2.71 -2.17 -5.10
C TYR A 136 -2.13 -2.65 -6.44
N GLY A 137 -0.79 -2.71 -6.49
CA GLY A 137 -0.01 -3.20 -7.62
C GLY A 137 0.05 -4.72 -7.69
N VAL A 138 1.17 -5.30 -7.29
CA VAL A 138 1.36 -6.77 -7.29
C VAL A 138 0.55 -7.44 -6.20
N SER A 139 0.07 -8.66 -6.45
CA SER A 139 -0.65 -9.47 -5.44
C SER A 139 0.30 -10.17 -4.44
N ILE A 140 -0.22 -10.62 -3.31
CA ILE A 140 0.50 -11.46 -2.34
C ILE A 140 1.02 -12.73 -3.02
N LYS A 141 0.21 -13.34 -3.89
CA LYS A 141 0.60 -14.52 -4.66
C LYS A 141 1.86 -14.25 -5.48
N GLU A 142 1.91 -13.11 -6.16
CA GLU A 142 3.07 -12.74 -6.97
C GLU A 142 4.28 -12.37 -6.14
N LEU A 143 4.10 -11.70 -5.00
CA LEU A 143 5.18 -11.47 -4.06
C LEU A 143 5.82 -12.80 -3.63
N ILE A 144 5.01 -13.81 -3.30
CA ILE A 144 5.49 -15.16 -2.95
C ILE A 144 6.25 -15.79 -4.12
N GLU A 145 5.71 -15.70 -5.34
CA GLU A 145 6.38 -16.19 -6.56
C GLU A 145 7.72 -15.48 -6.81
N LEU A 146 7.85 -14.23 -6.41
CA LEU A 146 9.10 -13.45 -6.46
C LEU A 146 10.04 -13.73 -5.28
N GLY A 147 9.71 -14.64 -4.37
CA GLY A 147 10.56 -15.04 -3.24
C GLY A 147 10.35 -14.22 -1.95
N TRP A 148 9.32 -13.38 -1.88
CA TRP A 148 9.00 -12.64 -0.66
C TRP A 148 8.26 -13.52 0.35
N GLY A 149 8.69 -13.46 1.61
CA GLY A 149 7.94 -14.04 2.72
C GLY A 149 6.62 -13.29 2.93
N GLN A 150 5.49 -13.98 2.79
CA GLN A 150 4.16 -13.46 3.05
C GLN A 150 3.28 -14.53 3.69
N LEU A 151 2.30 -14.10 4.48
CA LEU A 151 1.17 -14.95 4.84
C LEU A 151 0.26 -15.06 3.61
N GLY A 152 -0.11 -16.28 3.22
CA GLY A 152 -0.93 -16.55 2.02
C GLY A 152 -2.42 -16.20 2.15
N ILE A 153 -2.78 -15.27 3.02
CA ILE A 153 -4.16 -14.82 3.23
C ILE A 153 -4.33 -13.51 2.46
N GLY A 154 -5.25 -13.49 1.50
CA GLY A 154 -5.51 -12.32 0.65
C GLY A 154 -6.15 -11.15 1.41
N SER A 155 -5.91 -9.94 0.93
CA SER A 155 -6.47 -8.71 1.52
C SER A 155 -8.00 -8.71 1.56
N GLU A 156 -8.64 -9.20 0.49
CA GLU A 156 -10.09 -9.35 0.42
C GLU A 156 -10.65 -10.36 1.44
N GLU A 157 -9.91 -11.42 1.75
CA GLU A 157 -10.32 -12.39 2.77
C GLU A 157 -10.33 -11.74 4.17
N VAL A 158 -9.26 -11.02 4.49
CA VAL A 158 -9.16 -10.26 5.75
C VAL A 158 -10.26 -9.20 5.84
N ILE A 159 -10.45 -8.43 4.77
CA ILE A 159 -11.53 -7.42 4.66
C ILE A 159 -12.92 -8.09 4.60
N GLY A 160 -13.05 -9.35 4.20
CA GLY A 160 -14.32 -10.08 4.23
C GLY A 160 -14.71 -10.63 5.61
N SER A 161 -13.73 -10.88 6.47
CA SER A 161 -13.90 -11.64 7.72
C SER A 161 -14.55 -10.90 8.91
N GLY A 162 -14.73 -9.59 8.82
CA GLY A 162 -15.15 -8.74 9.94
C GLY A 162 -16.65 -8.75 10.20
N VAL A 163 -16.99 -8.70 11.49
CA VAL A 163 -18.37 -8.78 11.99
C VAL A 163 -18.77 -7.42 12.55
N GLY A 164 -19.89 -6.87 12.09
CA GLY A 164 -20.40 -5.58 12.58
C GLY A 164 -19.62 -4.34 12.10
N MET A 165 -18.80 -4.47 11.05
CA MET A 165 -17.89 -3.42 10.56
C MET A 165 -18.23 -2.94 9.14
N ARG A 166 -19.48 -3.12 8.68
CA ARG A 166 -19.88 -2.86 7.29
C ARG A 166 -19.72 -1.40 6.87
N ASP A 167 -19.73 -0.46 7.81
CA ASP A 167 -19.53 0.97 7.56
C ASP A 167 -18.05 1.34 7.31
N LYS A 168 -17.16 0.35 7.39
CA LYS A 168 -15.71 0.47 7.17
C LYS A 168 -15.20 -0.37 6.00
N ASP A 169 -16.06 -1.12 5.34
CA ASP A 169 -15.67 -1.87 4.14
C ASP A 169 -15.35 -0.88 3.02
N PRO A 170 -14.18 -1.00 2.34
CA PRO A 170 -13.90 -0.18 1.17
C PRO A 170 -14.99 -0.34 0.12
N GLU A 171 -15.35 0.75 -0.53
CA GLU A 171 -16.25 0.76 -1.68
C GLU A 171 -15.59 0.10 -2.89
N VAL A 172 -14.27 0.24 -3.02
CA VAL A 172 -13.47 -0.33 -4.11
C VAL A 172 -12.25 -1.02 -3.52
N VAL A 173 -12.07 -2.28 -3.91
CA VAL A 173 -10.80 -3.01 -3.81
C VAL A 173 -10.37 -3.35 -5.23
N LEU A 174 -9.19 -2.88 -5.65
CA LEU A 174 -8.71 -3.09 -7.01
C LEU A 174 -7.21 -3.41 -7.01
N GLY A 175 -6.90 -4.65 -7.38
CA GLY A 175 -5.53 -5.12 -7.60
C GLY A 175 -5.06 -4.95 -9.04
N GLY A 176 -3.74 -5.08 -9.24
CA GLY A 176 -3.13 -5.12 -10.56
C GLY A 176 -2.88 -3.75 -11.21
N VAL A 177 -3.12 -2.64 -10.51
CA VAL A 177 -2.90 -1.29 -11.05
C VAL A 177 -1.40 -0.99 -11.05
N GLY A 178 -0.82 -0.60 -12.19
CA GLY A 178 0.64 -0.35 -12.27
C GLY A 178 1.50 -1.60 -11.99
N ARG A 179 0.89 -2.79 -12.04
CA ARG A 179 1.49 -4.08 -11.64
C ARG A 179 2.87 -4.33 -12.23
N GLU A 180 3.07 -4.08 -13.53
CA GLU A 180 4.34 -4.40 -14.19
C GLU A 180 5.51 -3.59 -13.63
N GLU A 181 5.28 -2.34 -13.25
CA GLU A 181 6.30 -1.52 -12.60
C GLU A 181 6.65 -2.08 -11.23
N SER A 182 5.65 -2.32 -10.38
CA SER A 182 5.85 -2.86 -9.04
C SER A 182 6.50 -4.25 -9.09
N LYS A 183 6.11 -5.10 -10.05
CA LYS A 183 6.70 -6.43 -10.24
C LYS A 183 8.20 -6.37 -10.56
N ARG A 184 8.61 -5.44 -11.43
CA ARG A 184 10.04 -5.21 -11.72
C ARG A 184 10.80 -4.79 -10.46
N GLN A 185 10.20 -3.89 -9.67
CA GLN A 185 10.79 -3.42 -8.40
C GLN A 185 10.97 -4.55 -7.37
N PHE A 186 10.00 -5.46 -7.22
CA PHE A 186 10.14 -6.57 -6.27
C PHE A 186 11.01 -7.72 -6.80
N GLY A 187 11.12 -7.86 -8.13
CA GLY A 187 11.88 -8.95 -8.75
C GLY A 187 13.40 -8.82 -8.56
N TRP A 188 13.96 -7.62 -8.55
CA TRP A 188 15.40 -7.46 -8.35
C TRP A 188 15.86 -7.78 -6.92
N GLN A 189 14.96 -7.65 -5.94
CA GLN A 189 15.22 -7.83 -4.51
C GLN A 189 15.23 -9.29 -4.06
N CYS A 190 14.44 -10.18 -4.68
CA CYS A 190 14.33 -11.58 -4.23
C CYS A 190 14.36 -12.62 -5.35
N ALA A 191 14.20 -12.22 -6.62
CA ALA A 191 14.11 -13.12 -7.77
C ALA A 191 15.24 -12.93 -8.80
N GLY A 192 16.32 -12.23 -8.44
CA GLY A 192 17.48 -12.02 -9.33
C GLY A 192 17.20 -11.14 -10.55
N GLY A 193 16.13 -10.34 -10.55
CA GLY A 193 15.82 -9.39 -11.62
C GLY A 193 16.88 -8.30 -11.82
N GLU A 194 16.77 -7.47 -12.86
CA GLU A 194 17.76 -6.42 -13.12
C GLU A 194 17.80 -5.37 -11.99
N CYS A 195 19.00 -5.01 -11.52
CA CYS A 195 19.15 -3.97 -10.52
C CYS A 195 18.62 -2.63 -11.05
N PRO A 196 18.03 -1.78 -10.17
CA PRO A 196 17.65 -0.43 -10.54
C PRO A 196 18.83 0.38 -11.09
N ALA A 197 18.52 1.40 -11.89
CA ALA A 197 19.53 2.31 -12.43
C ALA A 197 20.37 2.93 -11.29
N GLY A 198 21.70 2.83 -11.42
CA GLY A 198 22.64 3.29 -10.40
C GLY A 198 22.95 2.27 -9.31
N CYS A 199 22.51 1.01 -9.46
CA CYS A 199 22.90 -0.10 -8.60
C CYS A 199 23.48 -1.27 -9.38
N GLU A 200 24.38 -2.00 -8.73
CA GLU A 200 24.99 -3.23 -9.23
C GLU A 200 24.72 -4.38 -8.27
N ARG A 201 24.62 -5.59 -8.83
CA ARG A 201 24.35 -6.80 -8.06
C ARG A 201 25.62 -7.20 -7.31
N GLY A 202 25.53 -7.23 -5.99
CA GLY A 202 26.56 -7.79 -5.11
C GLY A 202 26.55 -9.31 -5.10
N GLU A 203 27.40 -9.90 -4.25
CA GLU A 203 27.53 -11.36 -4.15
C GLU A 203 26.39 -12.04 -3.36
N GLY A 204 25.56 -11.27 -2.63
CA GLY A 204 24.42 -11.77 -1.84
C GLY A 204 23.08 -11.84 -2.61
N ILE A 205 22.19 -12.74 -2.20
CA ILE A 205 20.81 -12.81 -2.72
C ILE A 205 20.07 -11.54 -2.30
N GLY A 206 19.60 -10.77 -3.29
CA GLY A 206 18.85 -9.54 -3.07
C GLY A 206 19.67 -8.28 -2.87
N ASP A 207 21.01 -8.40 -2.90
CA ASP A 207 21.90 -7.26 -2.81
C ASP A 207 22.07 -6.61 -4.18
N CYS A 208 21.17 -5.67 -4.52
CA CYS A 208 21.57 -4.58 -5.40
C CYS A 208 22.08 -3.45 -4.51
N LEU A 209 23.33 -3.05 -4.72
CA LEU A 209 23.98 -1.99 -3.95
C LEU A 209 24.19 -0.77 -4.84
N PRO A 210 24.06 0.46 -4.31
CA PRO A 210 24.39 1.67 -5.07
C PRO A 210 25.83 1.57 -5.59
N VAL A 211 26.02 1.89 -6.86
CA VAL A 211 27.38 2.00 -7.42
C VAL A 211 28.07 3.17 -6.71
N GLU A 212 29.12 2.90 -5.94
CA GLU A 212 29.97 3.95 -5.37
C GLU A 212 30.61 4.71 -6.53
N ARG A 213 30.02 5.85 -6.93
CA ARG A 213 30.79 6.82 -7.71
C ARG A 213 31.83 7.37 -6.76
N GLY A 214 33.06 6.92 -6.91
CA GLY A 214 34.20 7.47 -6.20
C GLY A 214 34.11 9.00 -6.19
N VAL A 215 34.15 9.57 -4.98
CA VAL A 215 34.46 10.98 -4.82
C VAL A 215 35.89 11.13 -5.35
N VAL A 216 36.00 11.60 -6.59
CA VAL A 216 37.25 12.13 -7.15
C VAL A 216 37.38 13.57 -6.73
#